data_AF-A0A813E3N7-F1
#
_entry.id   AF-A0A813E3N7-F1
#
_cell.length_a   1.000
_cell.length_b   1.000
_cell.length_c   1.000
_cell.angle_alpha   90.00
_cell.angle_beta   90.00
_cell.angle_gamma   90.00
#
_symmetry.space_group_name_H-M   'P 1'
#
loop_
_entity.id
_entity.type
_entity.pdbx_description
1 polymer ?
#
loop_
_entity_poly.entity_id
_entity_poly.type
_entity_poly.pdbx_seq_one_letter_code
_entity_poly.pdbx_strand_id
1 'polypeptide(L)'
;ALEVVDASRFHLVDWAPQKDILASPAVKAIVYHGGFNGICEALQAKPLLLVPIEGDQFVNADNAVMKGVALQVNRDRFSAHEVAEKMQRLLSEPRFAEAAKLMQESIMSTGGAPKSVQVIKASILGQSYAKSCLNPASPRWSAFWAYVSPRISCERRARKKTLVSPSN
;
A
#
# COMPACT_ATOMS: atom_id res chain seq x y z
N ALA A 1 -35.57 -13.17 -11.09
CA ALA A 1 -35.66 -14.25 -10.08
C ALA A 1 -34.27 -14.42 -9.50
N LEU A 2 -34.12 -14.54 -8.17
CA LEU A 2 -32.85 -14.95 -7.57
C LEU A 2 -32.63 -16.41 -8.00
N GLU A 3 -31.64 -16.64 -8.88
CA GLU A 3 -31.26 -18.00 -9.26
C GLU A 3 -30.79 -18.76 -8.03
N VAL A 4 -31.16 -20.04 -7.95
CA VAL A 4 -30.67 -20.93 -6.89
C VAL A 4 -29.18 -21.12 -7.11
N VAL A 5 -28.36 -20.45 -6.31
CA VAL A 5 -26.92 -20.55 -6.38
C VAL A 5 -26.48 -21.83 -5.66
N ASP A 6 -25.61 -22.59 -6.31
CA ASP A 6 -25.01 -23.81 -5.76
C ASP A 6 -24.20 -23.49 -4.48
N ALA A 7 -24.76 -23.88 -3.33
CA ALA A 7 -24.19 -23.58 -2.01
C ALA A 7 -22.81 -24.21 -1.80
N SER A 8 -22.43 -25.25 -2.56
CA SER A 8 -21.11 -25.87 -2.45
C SER A 8 -19.95 -24.95 -2.88
N ARG A 9 -20.28 -23.82 -3.52
CA ARG A 9 -19.32 -22.80 -3.98
C ARG A 9 -19.04 -21.71 -2.94
N PHE A 10 -19.77 -21.71 -1.83
CA PHE A 10 -19.60 -20.72 -0.76
C PHE A 10 -19.12 -21.42 0.51
N HIS A 11 -18.00 -20.94 1.02
CA HIS A 11 -17.45 -21.40 2.29
C HIS A 11 -17.51 -20.26 3.30
N LEU A 12 -18.37 -20.42 4.31
CA LEU A 12 -18.37 -19.54 5.47
C LEU A 12 -17.45 -20.14 6.52
N VAL A 13 -16.44 -19.37 6.92
CA VAL A 13 -15.44 -19.79 7.91
C VAL A 13 -15.23 -18.65 8.90
N ASP A 14 -14.95 -18.99 10.15
CA ASP A 14 -14.64 -17.99 11.18
C ASP A 14 -13.30 -17.30 10.92
N TRP A 15 -12.36 -18.05 10.34
CA TRP A 15 -11.04 -17.55 9.98
C TRP A 15 -10.52 -18.28 8.73
N ALA A 16 -9.84 -17.53 7.87
CA ALA A 16 -9.21 -18.06 6.67
C ALA A 16 -7.75 -17.58 6.59
N PRO A 17 -6.81 -18.42 6.11
CA PRO A 17 -5.43 -18.01 5.87
C PRO A 17 -5.36 -17.11 4.64
N GLN A 18 -5.76 -15.83 4.80
CA GLN A 18 -5.94 -14.87 3.71
C GLN A 18 -4.72 -14.84 2.79
N LYS A 19 -3.51 -14.70 3.34
CA LYS A 19 -2.27 -14.64 2.56
C LYS A 19 -2.07 -15.85 1.64
N ASP A 20 -2.35 -17.06 2.13
CA ASP A 20 -2.18 -18.29 1.35
C ASP A 20 -3.25 -18.42 0.26
N ILE A 21 -4.48 -18.00 0.57
CA ILE A 21 -5.56 -17.93 -0.41
C ILE A 21 -5.21 -16.94 -1.53
N LEU A 22 -4.70 -15.76 -1.17
CA LEU A 22 -4.32 -14.72 -2.12
C LEU A 22 -3.11 -15.10 -2.99
N ALA A 23 -2.21 -15.94 -2.47
CA ALA A 23 -1.10 -16.51 -3.24
C ALA A 23 -1.59 -17.45 -4.36
N SER A 24 -2.81 -17.96 -4.27
CA SER A 24 -3.37 -18.84 -5.31
C SER A 24 -3.61 -18.10 -6.64
N PRO A 25 -3.20 -18.69 -7.79
CA PRO A 25 -3.53 -18.14 -9.10
C PRO A 25 -5.02 -18.23 -9.44
N ALA A 26 -5.78 -19.04 -8.70
CA ALA A 26 -7.22 -19.18 -8.86
C ALA A 26 -7.98 -17.92 -8.40
N VAL A 27 -7.46 -17.18 -7.42
CA VAL A 27 -8.06 -15.91 -6.97
C VAL A 27 -7.87 -14.86 -8.05
N LYS A 28 -8.96 -14.22 -8.48
CA LYS A 28 -8.93 -13.20 -9.56
C LYS A 28 -9.21 -11.80 -9.07
N ALA A 29 -9.99 -11.64 -8.00
CA ALA A 29 -10.33 -10.38 -7.37
C ALA A 29 -10.76 -10.64 -5.93
N ILE A 30 -10.78 -9.58 -5.13
CA ILE A 30 -11.15 -9.65 -3.70
C ILE A 30 -12.19 -8.58 -3.42
N VAL A 31 -13.25 -8.94 -2.70
CA VAL A 31 -14.17 -7.98 -2.09
C VAL A 31 -13.73 -7.75 -0.65
N TYR A 32 -13.47 -6.51 -0.24
CA TYR A 32 -12.84 -6.22 1.04
C TYR A 32 -13.29 -4.90 1.66
N HIS A 33 -13.28 -4.81 2.99
CA HIS A 33 -13.71 -3.61 3.70
C HIS A 33 -12.74 -2.41 3.60
N GLY A 34 -11.49 -2.61 3.17
CA GLY A 34 -10.53 -1.51 2.97
C GLY A 34 -9.57 -1.25 4.14
N GLY A 35 -9.41 -2.19 5.06
CA GLY A 35 -8.32 -2.14 6.04
C GLY A 35 -6.94 -2.14 5.35
N PHE A 36 -6.00 -1.33 5.85
CA PHE A 36 -4.73 -1.10 5.15
C PHE A 36 -3.88 -2.37 4.95
N ASN A 37 -3.84 -3.25 5.94
CA ASN A 37 -3.06 -4.50 5.87
C ASN A 37 -3.58 -5.43 4.77
N GLY A 38 -4.90 -5.63 4.71
CA GLY A 38 -5.50 -6.48 3.67
C GLY A 38 -5.39 -5.87 2.28
N ILE A 39 -5.44 -4.54 2.15
CA ILE A 39 -5.11 -3.86 0.90
C ILE A 39 -3.66 -4.17 0.50
N CYS A 40 -2.69 -4.05 1.41
CA CYS A 40 -1.28 -4.35 1.12
C CYS A 40 -1.06 -5.82 0.72
N GLU A 41 -1.80 -6.76 1.34
CA GLU A 41 -1.75 -8.18 0.98
C GLU A 41 -2.41 -8.46 -0.37
N ALA A 42 -3.58 -7.88 -0.63
CA ALA A 42 -4.29 -7.99 -1.91
C ALA A 42 -3.51 -7.41 -3.08
N LEU A 43 -2.82 -6.30 -2.84
CA LEU A 43 -1.91 -5.65 -3.79
C LEU A 43 -0.68 -6.49 -4.13
N GLN A 44 -0.55 -7.71 -3.60
CA GLN A 44 0.30 -8.75 -4.17
C GLN A 44 -0.29 -9.33 -5.47
N ALA A 45 -0.75 -8.44 -6.36
CA ALA A 45 -1.26 -8.66 -7.72
C ALA A 45 -2.75 -9.02 -7.92
N LYS A 46 -3.64 -8.72 -6.97
CA LYS A 46 -5.10 -8.88 -7.18
C LYS A 46 -5.82 -7.53 -7.12
N PRO A 47 -6.72 -7.22 -8.06
CA PRO A 47 -7.57 -6.04 -7.98
C PRO A 47 -8.65 -6.19 -6.89
N LEU A 48 -9.16 -5.04 -6.43
CA LEU A 48 -10.00 -4.92 -5.25
C LEU A 48 -11.39 -4.32 -5.55
N LEU A 49 -12.44 -4.91 -4.99
CA LEU A 49 -13.72 -4.25 -4.78
C LEU A 49 -13.84 -3.85 -3.31
N LEU A 50 -13.81 -2.56 -3.02
CA LEU A 50 -13.78 -2.06 -1.65
C LEU A 50 -15.18 -1.69 -1.17
N VAL A 51 -15.51 -2.10 0.06
CA VAL A 51 -16.77 -1.78 0.74
C VAL A 51 -16.43 -1.17 2.11
N PRO A 52 -16.00 0.10 2.17
CA PRO A 52 -15.64 0.76 3.43
C PRO A 52 -16.76 0.75 4.45
N ILE A 53 -16.41 0.47 5.71
CA ILE A 53 -17.37 0.38 6.82
C ILE A 53 -17.11 1.53 7.80
N GLU A 54 -15.85 1.77 8.16
CA GLU A 54 -15.49 2.65 9.28
C GLU A 54 -14.10 3.29 9.12
N GLY A 55 -13.92 4.48 9.67
CA GLY A 55 -12.61 5.03 10.00
C GLY A 55 -11.71 5.31 8.80
N ASP A 56 -10.49 4.79 8.84
CA ASP A 56 -9.47 4.99 7.81
C ASP A 56 -9.76 4.22 6.51
N GLN A 57 -10.69 3.27 6.53
CA GLN A 57 -11.05 2.44 5.38
C GLN A 57 -11.53 3.26 4.19
N PHE A 58 -12.23 4.38 4.44
CA PHE A 58 -12.68 5.29 3.39
C PHE A 58 -11.50 5.94 2.66
N VAL A 59 -10.53 6.47 3.41
CA VAL A 59 -9.32 7.08 2.85
C VAL A 59 -8.47 6.05 2.12
N ASN A 60 -8.34 4.85 2.68
CA ASN A 60 -7.63 3.75 2.03
C ASN A 60 -8.30 3.35 0.71
N ALA A 61 -9.63 3.31 0.67
CA ALA A 61 -10.38 2.98 -0.54
C ALA A 61 -10.25 4.07 -1.62
N ASP A 62 -10.39 5.34 -1.26
CA ASP A 62 -10.18 6.44 -2.20
C ASP A 62 -8.76 6.40 -2.78
N ASN A 63 -7.75 6.15 -1.94
CA ASN A 63 -6.37 5.98 -2.39
C ASN A 63 -6.22 4.80 -3.37
N ALA A 64 -6.83 3.65 -3.08
CA ALA A 64 -6.79 2.50 -3.98
C ALA A 64 -7.49 2.78 -5.32
N VAL A 65 -8.64 3.45 -5.30
CA VAL A 65 -9.37 3.87 -6.50
C VAL A 65 -8.54 4.86 -7.32
N MET A 66 -7.96 5.88 -6.69
CA MET A 66 -7.07 6.85 -7.35
C MET A 66 -5.84 6.21 -7.99
N LYS A 67 -5.38 5.08 -7.48
CA LYS A 67 -4.25 4.31 -8.03
C LYS A 67 -4.67 3.34 -9.12
N GLY A 68 -5.97 3.22 -9.41
CA GLY A 68 -6.50 2.34 -10.44
C GLY A 68 -6.43 0.85 -10.09
N VAL A 69 -6.26 0.51 -8.81
CA VAL A 69 -6.16 -0.89 -8.34
C VAL A 69 -7.49 -1.40 -7.78
N ALA A 70 -8.48 -0.52 -7.62
CA ALA A 70 -9.75 -0.83 -6.99
C ALA A 70 -10.94 -0.10 -7.60
N LEU A 71 -12.13 -0.67 -7.39
CA LEU A 71 -13.41 0.02 -7.42
C LEU A 71 -13.98 0.02 -6.00
N GLN A 72 -14.89 0.95 -5.69
CA GLN A 72 -15.54 1.01 -4.38
C GLN A 72 -17.06 0.97 -4.49
N VAL A 73 -17.74 0.38 -3.51
CA VAL A 73 -19.20 0.31 -3.39
C VAL A 73 -19.61 0.97 -2.07
N ASN A 74 -20.69 1.75 -2.11
CA ASN A 74 -21.23 2.37 -0.91
C ASN A 74 -22.03 1.34 -0.11
N ARG A 75 -21.62 1.09 1.14
CA ARG A 75 -22.28 0.14 2.04
C ARG A 75 -23.76 0.46 2.29
N ASP A 76 -24.09 1.74 2.47
CA ASP A 76 -25.46 2.18 2.81
C ASP A 76 -26.38 2.19 1.58
N ARG A 77 -25.82 2.12 0.37
CA ARG A 77 -26.54 2.01 -0.91
C ARG A 77 -26.18 0.72 -1.65
N PHE A 78 -25.93 -0.34 -0.91
CA PHE A 78 -25.46 -1.60 -1.46
C PHE A 78 -26.49 -2.21 -2.41
N SER A 79 -26.05 -2.56 -3.62
CA SER A 79 -26.87 -3.22 -4.63
C SER A 79 -26.13 -4.41 -5.22
N ALA A 80 -26.79 -5.57 -5.27
CA ALA A 80 -26.24 -6.76 -5.93
C ALA A 80 -25.92 -6.50 -7.40
N HIS A 81 -26.71 -5.65 -8.07
CA HIS A 81 -26.47 -5.25 -9.45
C HIS A 81 -25.18 -4.43 -9.59
N GLU A 82 -24.98 -3.44 -8.71
CA GLU A 82 -23.78 -2.60 -8.71
C GLU A 82 -22.52 -3.43 -8.43
N VAL A 83 -22.60 -4.37 -7.48
CA VAL A 83 -21.50 -5.30 -7.18
C VAL A 83 -21.18 -6.17 -8.39
N ALA A 84 -22.19 -6.77 -9.02
CA ALA A 84 -21.99 -7.61 -10.20
C ALA A 84 -21.35 -6.83 -11.35
N GLU A 85 -21.84 -5.62 -11.63
CA GLU A 85 -21.29 -4.74 -12.66
C GLU A 85 -19.82 -4.39 -12.38
N LYS A 86 -19.52 -3.96 -11.15
CA LYS A 86 -18.14 -3.60 -10.76
C LYS A 86 -17.20 -4.79 -10.75
N MET A 87 -17.67 -5.97 -10.31
CA MET A 87 -16.88 -7.20 -10.39
C MET A 87 -16.61 -7.61 -11.83
N GLN A 88 -17.61 -7.52 -12.71
CA GLN A 88 -17.42 -7.79 -14.14
C GLN A 88 -16.34 -6.86 -14.72
N ARG A 89 -16.39 -5.57 -14.41
CA ARG A 89 -15.37 -4.60 -14.83
C ARG A 89 -13.98 -4.92 -14.28
N LEU A 90 -13.85 -5.22 -12.99
CA LEU A 90 -12.56 -5.60 -12.38
C LEU A 90 -11.94 -6.85 -13.02
N LEU A 91 -12.77 -7.82 -13.43
CA LEU A 91 -12.32 -9.09 -14.01
C LEU A 91 -12.07 -9.01 -15.52
N SER A 92 -12.75 -8.10 -16.24
CA SER A 92 -12.66 -7.98 -17.70
C SER A 92 -11.70 -6.90 -18.17
N GLU A 93 -11.50 -5.82 -17.41
CA GLU A 93 -10.62 -4.72 -17.78
C GLU A 93 -9.17 -5.01 -17.29
N PRO A 94 -8.19 -5.28 -18.17
CA PRO A 94 -6.84 -5.70 -17.76
C PRO A 94 -6.10 -4.67 -16.90
N ARG A 95 -6.43 -3.38 -17.07
CA ARG A 95 -5.80 -2.26 -16.38
C ARG A 95 -5.77 -2.40 -14.86
N PHE A 96 -6.77 -3.05 -14.25
CA PHE A 96 -6.82 -3.23 -12.80
C PHE A 96 -5.79 -4.25 -12.33
N ALA A 97 -5.65 -5.36 -13.05
CA ALA A 97 -4.64 -6.38 -12.78
C ALA A 97 -3.22 -5.85 -13.06
N GLU A 98 -3.04 -5.08 -14.14
CA GLU A 98 -1.78 -4.42 -14.47
C GLU A 98 -1.39 -3.40 -13.39
N ALA A 99 -2.31 -2.54 -12.95
CA ALA A 99 -2.07 -1.60 -11.86
C ALA A 99 -1.71 -2.31 -10.55
N ALA A 100 -2.40 -3.40 -10.22
CA ALA A 100 -2.11 -4.20 -9.03
C ALA A 100 -0.70 -4.83 -9.12
N LYS A 101 -0.30 -5.32 -10.29
CA LYS A 101 1.06 -5.84 -10.52
C LYS A 101 2.13 -4.75 -10.38
N LEU A 102 1.93 -3.59 -10.98
CA LEU A 102 2.86 -2.45 -10.83
C LEU A 102 2.99 -2.02 -9.36
N MET A 103 1.88 -2.03 -8.62
CA MET A 103 1.89 -1.72 -7.21
C MET A 103 2.63 -2.79 -6.39
N GLN A 104 2.44 -4.08 -6.71
CA GLN A 104 3.21 -5.18 -6.12
C GLN A 104 4.71 -4.96 -6.31
N GLU A 105 5.15 -4.71 -7.55
CA GLU A 105 6.55 -4.48 -7.88
C GLU A 105 7.12 -3.29 -7.09
N SER A 106 6.35 -2.19 -7.02
CA SER A 106 6.73 -1.03 -6.21
C SER A 106 6.86 -1.37 -4.73
N ILE A 107 5.94 -2.14 -4.15
CA ILE A 107 5.98 -2.55 -2.73
C ILE A 107 7.20 -3.43 -2.47
N MET A 108 7.45 -4.43 -3.31
CA MET A 108 8.58 -5.35 -3.16
C MET A 108 9.92 -4.63 -3.31
N SER A 109 10.00 -3.58 -4.14
CA SER A 109 11.21 -2.77 -4.32
C SER A 109 11.65 -1.98 -3.07
N THR A 110 10.74 -1.79 -2.09
CA THR A 110 11.02 -0.97 -0.90
C THR A 110 12.00 -1.63 0.08
N GLY A 111 12.23 -2.93 -0.01
CA GLY A 111 13.07 -3.70 0.92
C GLY A 111 12.42 -4.01 2.28
N GLY A 112 11.16 -3.59 2.48
CA GLY A 112 10.28 -4.01 3.59
C GLY A 112 10.86 -3.87 5.00
N ALA A 113 10.46 -4.80 5.88
CA ALA A 113 10.89 -4.82 7.27
C ALA A 113 12.41 -4.95 7.46
N PRO A 114 13.14 -5.81 6.70
CA PRO A 114 14.59 -5.92 6.85
C PRO A 114 15.32 -4.59 6.64
N LYS A 115 14.96 -3.84 5.59
CA LYS A 115 15.57 -2.53 5.33
C LYS A 115 15.18 -1.50 6.39
N SER A 116 13.94 -1.54 6.87
CA SER A 116 13.48 -0.67 7.96
C SER A 116 14.30 -0.90 9.24
N VAL A 117 14.54 -2.17 9.60
CA VAL A 117 15.37 -2.54 10.76
C VAL A 117 16.80 -2.06 10.58
N GLN A 118 17.38 -2.19 9.39
CA GLN A 118 18.74 -1.69 9.11
C GLN A 118 18.84 -0.18 9.30
N VAL A 119 17.88 0.58 8.78
CA VAL A 119 17.83 2.05 8.91
C VAL A 119 17.70 2.47 10.37
N ILE A 120 16.82 1.81 11.13
CA ILE A 120 16.63 2.07 12.57
C ILE A 120 17.92 1.78 13.33
N LYS A 121 18.55 0.61 13.10
CA LYS A 121 19.82 0.23 13.75
C LYS A 121 20.93 1.24 13.45
N ALA A 122 21.09 1.65 12.19
CA ALA A 122 22.09 2.64 11.81
C ALA A 122 21.85 3.99 12.51
N SER A 123 20.59 4.40 12.61
CA SER A 123 20.19 5.65 13.29
C SER A 123 20.53 5.62 14.79
N ILE A 124 20.27 4.49 15.46
CA ILE A 124 20.60 4.29 16.89
C ILE A 124 22.11 4.27 17.10
N LEU A 125 22.87 3.62 16.22
CA LEU A 125 24.33 3.50 16.32
C LEU A 125 25.10 4.76 15.88
N GLY A 126 24.40 5.85 15.55
CA GLY A 126 25.02 7.08 15.06
C GLY A 126 25.73 6.92 13.71
N GLN A 127 25.44 5.84 12.97
CA GLN A 127 26.00 5.61 11.65
C GLN A 127 25.21 6.46 10.65
N SER A 128 25.92 7.32 9.91
CA SER A 128 25.31 8.15 8.89
C SER A 128 24.80 7.26 7.75
N TYR A 129 23.50 7.00 7.68
CA TYR A 129 22.91 6.30 6.55
C TYR A 129 22.93 7.25 5.35
N ALA A 130 23.78 6.98 4.37
CA ALA A 130 23.81 7.76 3.14
C ALA A 130 22.42 7.73 2.50
N LYS A 131 21.86 8.92 2.20
CA LYS A 131 20.53 9.15 1.59
C LYS A 131 20.43 8.62 0.14
N SER A 132 20.91 7.42 -0.16
CA SER A 132 20.91 6.88 -1.53
C SER A 132 19.54 6.41 -2.01
N CYS A 133 18.54 6.29 -1.12
CA CYS A 133 17.21 5.75 -1.45
C CYS A 133 16.09 6.79 -1.54
N LEU A 134 16.36 8.05 -1.17
CA LEU A 134 15.42 9.16 -1.38
C LEU A 134 15.90 9.88 -2.63
N ASN A 135 15.31 9.60 -3.79
CA ASN A 135 15.51 10.45 -4.97
C ASN A 135 14.59 11.67 -4.83
N PRO A 136 15.09 12.87 -4.46
CA PRO A 136 14.28 14.08 -4.35
C PRO A 136 13.77 14.58 -5.71
N ALA A 137 14.21 14.00 -6.83
CA ALA A 137 13.80 14.38 -8.17
C ALA A 137 12.50 13.72 -8.67
N SER A 138 11.83 12.90 -7.86
CA SER A 138 10.50 12.39 -8.23
C SER A 138 9.43 13.47 -7.95
N PRO A 139 8.64 13.90 -8.94
CA PRO A 139 7.71 15.05 -8.81
C PRO A 139 6.61 14.91 -7.74
N ARG A 140 6.47 13.72 -7.14
CA ARG A 140 5.35 13.36 -6.26
C ARG A 140 5.62 13.58 -4.76
N TRP A 141 6.89 13.79 -4.36
CA TRP A 141 7.29 13.88 -2.95
C TRP A 141 7.64 15.29 -2.46
N SER A 142 7.87 16.24 -3.37
CA SER A 142 8.11 17.65 -3.06
C SER A 142 6.91 18.31 -2.37
N ALA A 143 5.69 17.93 -2.75
CA ALA A 143 4.45 18.45 -2.15
C ALA A 143 4.24 18.01 -0.70
N PHE A 144 4.69 16.79 -0.33
CA PHE A 144 4.54 16.28 1.03
C PHE A 144 5.44 17.04 2.00
N TRP A 145 6.72 17.22 1.69
CA TRP A 145 7.66 17.96 2.55
C TRP A 145 7.33 19.45 2.71
N ALA A 146 6.74 20.08 1.69
CA ALA A 146 6.24 21.45 1.78
C ALA A 146 5.05 21.59 2.75
N TYR A 147 4.26 20.53 2.93
CA TYR A 147 3.07 20.53 3.79
C TYR A 147 3.38 20.18 5.26
N VAL A 148 4.39 19.34 5.53
CA VAL A 148 4.74 18.90 6.90
C VAL A 148 5.92 19.63 7.56
N SER A 149 6.53 20.64 6.93
CA SER A 149 7.61 21.43 7.57
C SER A 149 7.21 22.87 7.91
N PRO A 150 6.70 23.14 9.13
CA PRO A 150 7.04 24.35 9.83
C PRO A 150 8.42 24.17 10.52
N ARG A 151 9.44 24.85 9.99
CA ARG A 151 10.75 25.14 10.61
C ARG A 151 11.44 23.99 11.37
N ILE A 152 12.18 23.16 10.65
CA ILE A 152 13.45 22.63 11.18
C ILE A 152 14.56 23.16 10.27
N SER A 153 15.01 24.37 10.57
CA SER A 153 16.27 24.89 10.05
C SER A 153 17.39 24.10 10.72
N CYS A 154 17.83 23.03 10.07
CA CYS A 154 19.10 22.39 10.41
C CYS A 154 20.21 23.26 9.82
N GLU A 155 20.62 24.29 10.58
CA GLU A 155 21.80 25.08 10.26
C GLU A 155 23.02 24.17 10.20
N ARG A 156 23.69 24.21 9.04
CA ARG A 156 25.03 23.67 8.82
C ARG A 156 25.97 24.26 9.87
N ARG A 157 26.36 23.49 10.89
CA ARG A 157 27.58 23.76 11.66
C ARG A 157 28.62 22.68 11.37
N ALA A 158 29.32 22.87 10.26
CA ALA A 158 30.58 22.19 10.00
C ALA A 158 31.60 22.60 11.09
N ARG A 159 31.81 21.76 12.11
CA ARG A 159 33.00 21.86 12.95
C ARG A 159 34.18 21.31 12.15
N LYS A 160 34.97 22.20 11.55
CA LYS A 160 36.36 21.90 11.20
C LYS A 160 37.08 21.56 12.52
N LYS A 161 37.42 20.29 12.73
CA LYS A 161 38.47 19.92 13.70
C LYS A 161 39.80 20.16 12.99
N THR A 162 40.40 21.32 13.24
CA THR A 162 41.82 21.55 13.00
C THR A 162 42.59 20.62 13.93
N LEU A 163 43.34 19.68 13.35
CA LEU A 163 44.40 18.94 14.03
C LEU A 163 45.48 19.95 14.41
N VAL A 164 45.72 20.11 15.71
CA VAL A 164 46.97 20.69 16.21
C VAL A 164 47.76 19.54 16.79
N SER A 165 48.89 19.22 16.14
CA SER A 165 49.92 18.32 16.66
C SER A 165 50.67 19.00 17.80
N PRO A 166 51.05 18.29 18.88
CA PRO A 166 51.94 18.86 19.88
C PRO A 166 53.39 18.78 19.38
N SER A 167 54.05 19.94 19.29
CA SER A 167 55.50 20.07 19.16
C SER A 167 56.08 20.52 20.51
N ASN A 168 57.03 19.74 21.00
CA ASN A 168 57.99 19.94 22.11
C ASN A 168 57.44 20.13 23.53
#